data_AF-A0A8S3Y4H8-F1
#
_entry.id   AF-A0A8S3Y4H8-F1
#
_cell.length_a   1.000
_cell.length_b   1.000
_cell.length_c   1.000
_cell.angle_alpha   90.00
_cell.angle_beta   90.00
_cell.angle_gamma   90.00
#
_symmetry.space_group_name_H-M   'P 1'
#
loop_
_entity.id
_entity.type
_entity.pdbx_description
1 polymer ?
#
loop_
_entity_poly.entity_id
_entity_poly.type
_entity_poly.pdbx_seq_one_letter_code
_entity_poly.pdbx_strand_id
1 'polypeptide(L)'
;MRPQKRKQSDDMEFLMQKFESIFSNWTSTQDEKYATLLEIINTIKDQNTHISSSLEFLSHQYDSLKDKYDNLLQEKKVDKIYIENLENKIEILERNNRASCIEIRNIPSIKRETDQDLQNLVTSLANVLKIKLEQTDIRNIQKIYTKIGGPALPKKEDPCTKQILILISTSAIGLCNPYDSDAILPAVPTQDEKGGQEATITPVQYVDMPQSPQIINEDNSELPMDDVTMSGCETQTPKVVSL
;
A
#
# COMPACT_ATOMS: atom_id res chain seq x y z
N MET A 1 36.79 23.69 -109.76
CA MET A 1 37.56 24.19 -108.60
C MET A 1 36.90 23.75 -107.30
N ARG A 2 37.64 22.93 -106.55
CA ARG A 2 37.61 22.56 -105.12
C ARG A 2 36.27 22.45 -104.37
N PRO A 3 35.81 21.23 -104.09
CA PRO A 3 34.83 21.01 -103.04
C PRO A 3 35.46 21.35 -101.67
N GLN A 4 34.87 22.32 -100.96
CA GLN A 4 35.17 22.57 -99.57
C GLN A 4 34.70 21.36 -98.75
N LYS A 5 35.65 20.49 -98.37
CA LYS A 5 35.46 19.57 -97.23
C LYS A 5 35.22 20.46 -96.00
N ARG A 6 33.96 20.52 -95.54
CA ARG A 6 33.58 21.23 -94.32
C ARG A 6 34.26 20.56 -93.12
N LYS A 7 34.71 21.37 -92.16
CA LYS A 7 35.32 21.01 -90.88
C LYS A 7 34.32 20.27 -89.98
N GLN A 8 33.94 19.04 -90.34
CA GLN A 8 32.97 18.25 -89.59
C GLN A 8 33.57 17.54 -88.36
N SER A 9 34.91 17.52 -88.20
CA SER A 9 35.58 16.86 -87.07
C SER A 9 35.44 17.64 -85.77
N ASP A 10 35.56 18.96 -85.82
CA ASP A 10 35.68 19.80 -84.61
C ASP A 10 34.34 19.84 -83.83
N ASP A 11 33.21 19.78 -84.53
CA ASP A 11 31.87 19.74 -83.93
C ASP A 11 31.59 18.42 -83.19
N MET A 12 32.17 17.31 -83.66
CA MET A 12 32.00 16.00 -83.04
C MET A 12 32.83 15.87 -81.76
N GLU A 13 34.05 16.41 -81.76
CA GLU A 13 34.91 16.45 -80.59
C GLU A 13 34.29 17.29 -79.47
N PHE A 14 33.75 18.47 -79.81
CA PHE A 14 33.00 19.30 -78.86
C PHE A 14 31.79 18.58 -78.28
N LEU A 15 31.05 17.84 -79.11
CA LEU A 15 29.90 17.06 -78.68
C LEU A 15 30.32 15.90 -77.75
N MET A 16 31.41 15.18 -78.03
CA MET A 16 31.94 14.14 -77.14
C MET A 16 32.38 14.71 -75.79
N GLN A 17 33.13 15.82 -75.79
CA GLN A 17 33.53 16.49 -74.55
C GLN A 17 32.31 16.94 -73.72
N LYS A 18 31.25 17.42 -74.39
CA LYS A 18 29.99 17.76 -73.72
C LYS A 18 29.30 16.53 -73.11
N PHE A 19 29.28 15.40 -73.81
CA PHE A 19 28.74 14.15 -73.26
C PHE A 19 29.54 13.67 -72.07
N GLU A 20 30.87 13.65 -72.15
CA GLU A 20 31.75 13.29 -71.03
C GLU A 20 31.50 14.19 -69.81
N SER A 21 31.37 15.50 -70.02
CA SER A 21 31.04 16.45 -68.96
C SER A 21 29.67 16.16 -68.32
N ILE A 22 28.64 15.88 -69.13
CA ILE A 22 27.30 15.54 -68.64
C ILE A 22 27.34 14.22 -67.85
N PHE A 23 28.01 13.19 -68.35
CA PHE A 23 28.13 11.90 -67.67
C PHE A 23 28.95 11.99 -66.39
N SER A 24 30.05 12.76 -66.39
CA SER A 24 30.86 12.99 -65.20
C SER A 24 30.07 13.74 -64.14
N ASN A 25 29.36 14.80 -64.51
CA ASN A 25 28.54 15.57 -63.58
C ASN A 25 27.38 14.74 -63.04
N TRP A 26 26.73 13.96 -63.91
CA TRP A 26 25.66 13.05 -63.52
C TRP A 26 26.15 11.98 -62.55
N THR A 27 27.28 11.33 -62.85
CA THR A 27 27.90 10.31 -61.97
C THR A 27 28.24 10.92 -60.62
N SER A 28 28.90 12.08 -60.60
CA SER A 28 29.21 12.80 -59.36
C SER A 28 27.96 13.14 -58.54
N THR A 29 26.87 13.57 -59.19
CA THR A 29 25.60 13.87 -58.51
C THR A 29 24.94 12.60 -57.96
N GLN A 30 25.05 11.48 -58.66
CA GLN A 30 24.54 10.19 -58.18
C GLN A 30 25.35 9.69 -56.98
N ASP A 31 26.67 9.79 -57.04
CA ASP A 31 27.56 9.40 -55.95
C ASP A 31 27.28 10.21 -54.67
N GLU A 32 27.07 11.52 -54.81
CA GLU A 32 26.69 12.40 -53.69
C GLU A 32 25.33 11.99 -53.09
N LYS A 33 24.33 11.71 -53.93
CA LYS A 33 23.01 11.21 -53.48
C LYS A 33 23.12 9.84 -52.80
N TYR A 34 23.97 8.98 -53.31
CA TYR A 34 24.19 7.65 -52.73
C TYR A 34 24.91 7.75 -51.38
N ALA A 35 25.91 8.63 -51.26
CA ALA A 35 26.61 8.89 -50.01
C ALA A 35 25.65 9.45 -48.93
N THR A 36 24.82 10.44 -49.29
CA THR A 36 23.81 11.00 -48.35
C THR A 36 22.76 9.97 -47.96
N LEU A 37 22.30 9.13 -48.88
CA LEU A 37 21.36 8.04 -48.57
C LEU A 37 21.97 7.02 -47.60
N LEU A 38 23.24 6.63 -47.81
CA LEU A 38 23.95 5.73 -46.90
C LEU A 38 24.11 6.32 -45.50
N GLU A 39 24.41 7.62 -45.40
CA GLU A 39 24.51 8.33 -44.12
C GLU A 39 23.18 8.34 -43.36
N ILE A 40 22.06 8.62 -44.05
CA ILE A 40 20.71 8.58 -43.47
C ILE A 40 20.38 7.16 -43.01
N ILE A 41 20.67 6.13 -43.81
CA ILE A 41 20.42 4.73 -43.44
C ILE A 41 21.20 4.35 -42.18
N ASN A 42 22.47 4.76 -42.07
CA ASN A 42 23.28 4.49 -40.88
C ASN A 42 22.73 5.22 -39.66
N THR A 43 22.31 6.48 -39.81
CA THR A 43 21.70 7.25 -38.71
C THR A 43 20.40 6.60 -38.23
N ILE A 44 19.52 6.17 -39.14
CA ILE A 44 18.29 5.45 -38.80
C ILE A 44 18.61 4.13 -38.09
N LYS A 45 19.62 3.40 -38.57
CA LYS A 45 20.07 2.16 -37.93
C LYS A 45 20.53 2.44 -36.49
N ASP A 46 21.38 3.43 -36.29
CA ASP A 46 21.89 3.79 -34.96
C ASP A 46 20.75 4.23 -34.04
N GLN A 47 19.81 5.06 -34.52
CA GLN A 47 18.61 5.43 -33.77
C GLN A 47 17.77 4.21 -33.38
N ASN A 48 17.54 3.27 -34.30
CA ASN A 48 16.80 2.05 -33.99
C ASN A 48 17.52 1.17 -32.96
N THR A 49 18.85 1.13 -32.95
CA THR A 49 19.60 0.43 -31.89
C THR A 49 19.39 1.10 -30.53
N HIS A 50 19.47 2.43 -30.46
CA HIS A 50 19.22 3.18 -29.22
C HIS A 50 17.80 3.03 -28.69
N ILE A 51 16.80 3.05 -29.60
CA ILE A 51 15.39 2.81 -29.24
C ILE A 51 15.25 1.40 -28.65
N SER A 52 15.84 0.40 -29.30
CA SER A 52 15.77 -1.00 -28.85
C SER A 52 16.38 -1.18 -27.46
N SER A 53 17.58 -0.61 -27.22
CA SER A 53 18.22 -0.66 -25.90
C SER A 53 17.43 0.09 -24.82
N SER A 54 16.83 1.23 -25.15
CA SER A 54 15.99 1.98 -24.21
C SER A 54 14.74 1.20 -23.82
N LEU A 55 14.14 0.48 -24.78
CA LEU A 55 12.97 -0.37 -24.56
C LEU A 55 13.32 -1.60 -23.72
N GLU A 56 14.46 -2.24 -23.97
CA GLU A 56 14.96 -3.35 -23.16
C GLU A 56 15.20 -2.91 -21.71
N PHE A 57 15.84 -1.76 -21.50
CA PHE A 57 16.02 -1.18 -20.17
C PHE A 57 14.68 -0.93 -19.46
N LEU A 58 13.70 -0.35 -20.16
CA LEU A 58 12.39 -0.11 -19.58
C LEU A 58 11.65 -1.41 -19.23
N SER A 59 11.79 -2.45 -20.06
CA SER A 59 11.23 -3.78 -19.78
C SER A 59 11.81 -4.35 -18.48
N HIS A 60 13.13 -4.30 -18.30
CA HIS A 60 13.76 -4.77 -17.07
C HIS A 60 13.32 -3.97 -15.83
N GLN A 61 13.17 -2.66 -15.96
CA GLN A 61 12.67 -1.81 -14.88
C GLN A 61 11.22 -2.15 -14.53
N TYR A 62 10.39 -2.45 -15.54
CA TYR A 62 9.00 -2.89 -15.35
C TYR A 62 8.93 -4.23 -14.61
N ASP A 63 9.72 -5.22 -15.04
CA ASP A 63 9.77 -6.53 -14.39
C ASP A 63 10.21 -6.41 -12.92
N SER A 64 11.26 -5.63 -12.65
CA SER A 64 11.72 -5.38 -11.27
C SER A 64 10.67 -4.68 -10.41
N LEU A 65 9.93 -3.73 -10.98
CA LEU A 65 8.86 -3.03 -10.28
C LEU A 65 7.69 -3.98 -9.98
N LYS A 66 7.34 -4.83 -10.94
CA LYS A 66 6.29 -5.84 -10.79
C LYS A 66 6.63 -6.84 -9.70
N ASP A 67 7.86 -7.34 -9.67
CA ASP A 67 8.32 -8.26 -8.62
C ASP A 67 8.23 -7.62 -7.23
N LYS A 68 8.64 -6.35 -7.10
CA LYS A 68 8.50 -5.59 -5.84
C LYS A 68 7.03 -5.44 -5.44
N TYR A 69 6.16 -5.17 -6.39
CA TYR A 69 4.73 -5.03 -6.14
C TYR A 69 4.11 -6.36 -5.66
N ASP A 70 4.45 -7.48 -6.30
CA ASP A 70 3.95 -8.80 -5.91
C ASP A 70 4.46 -9.20 -4.51
N ASN A 71 5.72 -8.90 -4.19
CA ASN A 71 6.27 -9.11 -2.84
C ASN A 71 5.51 -8.30 -1.78
N LEU A 72 5.25 -7.01 -2.03
CA LEU A 72 4.48 -6.17 -1.12
C LEU A 72 3.04 -6.67 -0.92
N LEU A 73 2.41 -7.19 -1.98
CA LEU A 73 1.09 -7.81 -1.86
C LEU A 73 1.11 -9.08 -1.01
N GLN A 74 2.17 -9.87 -1.11
CA GLN A 74 2.35 -11.07 -0.29
C GLN A 74 2.57 -10.71 1.19
N GLU A 75 3.47 -9.78 1.48
CA GLU A 75 3.71 -9.27 2.85
C GLU A 75 2.43 -8.73 3.47
N LYS A 76 1.68 -7.91 2.74
CA LYS A 76 0.39 -7.38 3.19
C LYS A 76 -0.61 -8.48 3.56
N LYS A 77 -0.63 -9.60 2.84
CA LYS A 77 -1.51 -10.74 3.16
C LYS A 77 -1.07 -11.42 4.47
N VAL A 78 0.24 -11.62 4.65
CA VAL A 78 0.82 -12.20 5.87
C VAL A 78 0.53 -11.31 7.07
N ASP A 79 0.76 -10.01 6.95
CA ASP A 79 0.50 -9.04 8.01
C ASP A 79 -0.97 -9.01 8.41
N LYS A 80 -1.89 -9.06 7.44
CA LYS A 80 -3.33 -9.10 7.72
C LYS A 80 -3.71 -10.32 8.57
N ILE A 81 -3.20 -11.50 8.21
CA ILE A 81 -3.44 -12.74 8.97
C ILE A 81 -2.83 -12.63 10.37
N TYR A 82 -1.64 -12.05 10.48
CA TYR A 82 -0.98 -11.85 11.76
C TYR A 82 -1.77 -10.90 12.68
N ILE A 83 -2.26 -9.78 12.14
CA ILE A 83 -3.12 -8.82 12.87
C ILE A 83 -4.38 -9.52 13.34
N GLU A 84 -5.09 -10.25 12.48
CA GLU A 84 -6.30 -10.99 12.84
C GLU A 84 -6.04 -11.99 13.99
N ASN A 85 -4.91 -12.71 13.94
CA ASN A 85 -4.51 -13.61 15.01
C ASN A 85 -4.25 -12.90 16.33
N LEU A 86 -3.61 -11.72 16.29
CA LEU A 86 -3.38 -10.91 17.48
C LEU A 86 -4.68 -10.36 18.06
N GLU A 87 -5.59 -9.89 17.21
CA GLU A 87 -6.91 -9.40 17.62
C GLU A 87 -7.72 -10.50 18.30
N ASN A 88 -7.78 -11.69 17.70
CA ASN A 88 -8.43 -12.86 18.30
C ASN A 88 -7.81 -13.23 19.66
N LYS A 89 -6.48 -13.19 19.77
CA LYS A 89 -5.79 -13.48 21.04
C LYS A 89 -6.14 -12.44 22.11
N ILE A 90 -6.18 -11.16 21.76
CA ILE A 90 -6.58 -10.08 22.68
C ILE A 90 -8.02 -10.28 23.12
N GLU A 91 -8.94 -10.56 22.20
CA GLU A 91 -10.35 -10.80 22.52
C GLU A 91 -10.51 -11.96 23.52
N ILE A 92 -9.81 -13.07 23.30
CA ILE A 92 -9.82 -14.22 24.22
C ILE A 92 -9.31 -13.81 25.60
N LEU A 93 -8.20 -13.07 25.67
CA LEU A 93 -7.64 -12.60 26.94
C LEU A 93 -8.60 -11.65 27.67
N GLU A 94 -9.24 -10.72 26.96
CA GLU A 94 -10.22 -9.81 27.54
C GLU A 94 -11.46 -10.55 28.04
N ARG A 95 -11.96 -11.52 27.26
CA ARG A 95 -13.10 -12.35 27.64
C ARG A 95 -12.79 -13.18 28.88
N ASN A 96 -11.61 -13.79 28.94
CA ASN A 96 -11.15 -14.56 30.10
C ASN A 96 -11.00 -13.67 31.33
N ASN A 97 -10.49 -12.45 31.16
CA ASN A 97 -10.38 -11.50 32.26
C ASN A 97 -11.78 -11.09 32.78
N ARG A 98 -12.71 -10.77 31.88
CA ARG A 98 -14.10 -10.42 32.23
C ARG A 98 -14.88 -11.58 32.83
N ALA A 99 -14.60 -12.83 32.46
CA ALA A 99 -15.26 -14.00 33.03
C ALA A 99 -15.01 -14.15 34.55
N SER A 100 -13.90 -13.58 35.05
CA SER A 100 -13.59 -13.51 36.49
C SER A 100 -14.09 -12.22 37.18
N CYS A 101 -14.79 -11.35 36.45
CA CYS A 101 -15.29 -10.08 36.98
C CYS A 101 -16.80 -10.14 37.14
N ILE A 102 -17.31 -9.75 38.31
CA ILE A 102 -18.75 -9.64 38.57
C ILE A 102 -19.07 -8.16 38.80
N GLU A 103 -19.89 -7.59 37.91
CA GLU A 103 -20.38 -6.23 38.05
C GLU A 103 -21.74 -6.23 38.75
N ILE A 104 -21.84 -5.51 39.88
CA ILE A 104 -23.09 -5.34 40.59
C ILE A 104 -23.51 -3.87 40.53
N ARG A 105 -24.63 -3.63 39.86
CA ARG A 105 -25.21 -2.30 39.66
C ARG A 105 -26.24 -2.00 40.75
N ASN A 106 -26.52 -0.71 40.95
CA ASN A 106 -27.58 -0.20 41.83
C ASN A 106 -27.39 -0.53 43.31
N ILE A 107 -26.14 -0.48 43.79
CA ILE A 107 -25.88 -0.65 45.22
C ILE A 107 -26.06 0.70 45.94
N PRO A 108 -26.87 0.76 47.01
CA PRO A 108 -27.04 1.98 47.80
C PRO A 108 -25.70 2.46 48.37
N SER A 109 -25.49 3.77 48.37
CA SER A 109 -24.25 4.36 48.88
C SER A 109 -24.38 4.68 50.36
N ILE A 110 -23.46 4.14 51.16
CA ILE A 110 -23.28 4.55 52.54
C ILE A 110 -22.17 5.61 52.59
N LYS A 111 -22.25 6.58 53.50
CA LYS A 111 -21.19 7.58 53.69
C LYS A 111 -20.01 6.91 54.42
N ARG A 112 -18.79 7.07 53.90
CA ARG A 112 -17.54 6.52 54.47
C ARG A 112 -17.52 4.99 54.54
N GLU A 113 -17.85 4.36 53.42
CA GLU A 113 -17.81 2.91 53.27
C GLU A 113 -16.36 2.42 53.13
N THR A 114 -16.03 1.33 53.82
CA THR A 114 -14.72 0.68 53.79
C THR A 114 -14.76 -0.57 52.90
N ASP A 115 -13.59 -1.08 52.50
CA ASP A 115 -13.51 -2.31 51.69
C ASP A 115 -14.14 -3.51 52.41
N GLN A 116 -14.08 -3.55 53.75
CA GLN A 116 -14.72 -4.59 54.55
C GLN A 116 -16.25 -4.53 54.47
N ASP A 117 -16.83 -3.32 54.45
CA ASP A 117 -18.28 -3.14 54.28
C ASP A 117 -18.73 -3.68 52.92
N LEU A 118 -17.94 -3.44 51.88
CA LEU A 118 -18.19 -3.97 50.53
C LEU A 118 -18.11 -5.50 50.51
N GLN A 119 -17.11 -6.11 51.14
CA GLN A 119 -17.00 -7.57 51.23
C GLN A 119 -18.17 -8.19 51.99
N ASN A 120 -18.59 -7.57 53.10
CA ASN A 120 -19.72 -8.04 53.89
C ASN A 120 -21.04 -7.96 53.09
N LEU A 121 -21.23 -6.89 52.31
CA LEU A 121 -22.37 -6.74 51.41
C LEU A 121 -22.42 -7.87 50.36
N VAL A 122 -21.29 -8.16 49.72
CA VAL A 122 -21.18 -9.21 48.70
C VAL A 122 -21.41 -10.58 49.30
N THR A 123 -20.86 -10.85 50.49
CA THR A 123 -21.07 -12.11 51.22
C THR A 123 -22.55 -12.28 51.60
N SER A 124 -23.20 -11.20 52.05
CA SER A 124 -24.63 -11.21 52.36
C SER A 124 -25.48 -11.48 51.11
N LEU A 125 -25.12 -10.88 49.98
CA LEU A 125 -25.79 -11.14 48.70
C LEU A 125 -25.60 -12.60 48.23
N ALA A 126 -24.39 -13.13 48.34
CA ALA A 126 -24.10 -14.53 48.02
C ALA A 126 -24.92 -15.49 48.91
N ASN A 127 -25.05 -15.19 50.20
CA ASN A 127 -25.88 -15.96 51.12
C ASN A 127 -27.37 -15.95 50.73
N VAL A 128 -27.90 -14.79 50.30
CA VAL A 128 -29.27 -14.68 49.78
C VAL A 128 -29.47 -15.56 48.54
N LEU A 129 -28.46 -15.61 47.66
CA LEU A 129 -28.44 -16.46 46.47
C LEU A 129 -28.07 -17.93 46.76
N LYS A 130 -27.77 -18.28 48.01
CA LYS A 130 -27.30 -19.61 48.45
C LYS A 130 -25.99 -20.06 47.78
N ILE A 131 -25.14 -19.11 47.42
CA ILE A 131 -23.80 -19.35 46.87
C ILE A 131 -22.82 -19.37 48.02
N LYS A 132 -21.99 -20.43 48.12
CA LYS A 132 -20.89 -20.50 49.08
C LYS A 132 -19.77 -19.58 48.57
N LEU A 133 -19.58 -18.45 49.23
CA LEU A 133 -18.55 -17.48 48.90
C LEU A 133 -17.74 -17.16 50.16
N GLU A 134 -16.45 -17.47 50.13
CA GLU A 134 -15.53 -17.17 51.22
C GLU A 134 -14.81 -15.83 50.95
N GLN A 135 -14.36 -15.14 52.01
CA GLN A 135 -13.62 -13.88 51.83
C GLN A 135 -12.31 -14.07 51.04
N THR A 136 -11.72 -15.26 51.09
CA THR A 136 -10.51 -15.63 50.32
C THR A 136 -10.76 -15.68 48.81
N ASP A 137 -12.02 -15.82 48.38
CA ASP A 137 -12.40 -15.88 46.97
C ASP A 137 -12.48 -14.46 46.35
N ILE A 138 -12.62 -13.43 47.18
CA ILE A 138 -12.70 -12.03 46.77
C ILE A 138 -11.28 -11.44 46.72
N ARG A 139 -10.68 -11.38 45.53
CA ARG A 139 -9.33 -10.80 45.38
C ARG A 139 -9.32 -9.28 45.45
N ASN A 140 -10.27 -8.61 44.79
CA ASN A 140 -10.33 -7.16 44.79
C ASN A 140 -11.77 -6.68 44.68
N ILE A 141 -12.13 -5.65 45.44
CA ILE A 141 -13.45 -5.06 45.46
C ILE A 141 -13.33 -3.56 45.40
N GLN A 142 -13.97 -2.94 44.40
CA GLN A 142 -13.88 -1.50 44.21
C GLN A 142 -15.18 -0.92 43.67
N LYS A 143 -15.56 0.25 44.18
CA LYS A 143 -16.64 1.04 43.59
C LYS A 143 -16.10 1.76 42.36
N ILE A 144 -16.73 1.55 41.21
CA ILE A 144 -16.40 2.31 40.01
C ILE A 144 -17.40 3.44 39.87
N TYR A 145 -16.89 4.65 39.99
CA TYR A 145 -17.65 5.85 39.70
C TYR A 145 -17.54 6.14 38.20
N THR A 146 -18.39 5.52 37.39
CA THR A 146 -18.54 5.95 36.01
C THR A 146 -19.20 7.33 36.02
N LYS A 147 -18.42 8.39 35.81
CA LYS A 147 -19.00 9.65 35.34
C LYS A 147 -19.62 9.31 33.99
N ILE A 148 -20.95 9.29 33.91
CA ILE A 148 -21.67 9.15 32.65
C ILE A 148 -21.37 10.45 31.87
N GLY A 149 -20.26 10.45 31.15
CA GLY A 149 -19.79 11.55 30.33
C GLY A 149 -20.57 11.60 29.03
N GLY A 150 -21.86 11.90 29.10
CA GLY A 150 -22.57 12.55 28.01
C GLY A 150 -22.37 14.05 28.09
N PRO A 151 -22.34 14.79 26.96
CA PRO A 151 -22.28 16.24 26.97
C PRO A 151 -23.45 16.80 27.80
N ALA A 152 -23.10 17.73 28.69
CA ALA A 152 -23.91 18.23 29.78
C ALA A 152 -25.35 18.57 29.39
N LEU A 153 -26.30 17.78 29.90
CA LEU A 153 -27.70 18.20 30.05
C LEU A 153 -27.94 18.42 31.55
N PRO A 154 -28.20 19.67 31.98
CA PRO A 154 -28.57 19.95 33.35
C PRO A 154 -30.05 19.62 33.52
N LYS A 155 -30.41 18.69 34.41
CA LYS A 155 -31.70 18.71 35.13
C LYS A 155 -31.78 17.60 36.18
N LYS A 156 -31.98 18.06 37.41
CA LYS A 156 -32.50 17.39 38.62
C LYS A 156 -31.70 16.18 39.09
N GLU A 157 -31.22 16.30 40.32
CA GLU A 157 -30.45 15.31 41.05
C GLU A 157 -31.26 14.03 41.26
N ASP A 158 -31.20 13.11 40.31
CA ASP A 158 -31.41 11.70 40.62
C ASP A 158 -30.16 11.21 41.35
N PRO A 159 -30.29 10.58 42.54
CA PRO A 159 -29.15 10.05 43.25
C PRO A 159 -28.46 8.99 42.38
N CYS A 160 -27.33 9.39 41.79
CA CYS A 160 -26.51 8.61 40.86
C CYS A 160 -26.61 7.10 41.11
N THR A 161 -27.06 6.35 40.11
CA THR A 161 -26.88 4.90 40.06
C THR A 161 -25.38 4.60 40.09
N LYS A 162 -24.89 4.19 41.25
CA LYS A 162 -23.48 3.80 41.44
C LYS A 162 -23.33 2.33 41.03
N GLN A 163 -22.24 2.04 40.34
CA GLN A 163 -21.85 0.69 39.96
C GLN A 163 -20.70 0.23 40.87
N ILE A 164 -20.76 -1.01 41.34
CA ILE A 164 -19.63 -1.66 42.00
C ILE A 164 -19.13 -2.71 41.04
N LEU A 165 -17.84 -2.61 40.68
CA LEU A 165 -17.19 -3.69 39.96
C LEU A 165 -16.40 -4.51 40.98
N ILE A 166 -16.78 -5.76 41.15
CA ILE A 166 -16.08 -6.67 42.04
C ILE A 166 -15.25 -7.60 41.16
N LEU A 167 -13.95 -7.61 41.37
CA LEU A 167 -13.07 -8.62 40.79
C LEU A 167 -13.00 -9.79 41.77
N ILE A 168 -13.92 -10.74 41.60
CA ILE A 168 -13.88 -12.00 42.34
C ILE A 168 -12.93 -12.90 41.58
N SER A 169 -11.69 -12.99 42.02
CA SER A 169 -10.82 -13.97 41.40
C SER A 169 -11.10 -15.34 41.98
N THR A 170 -12.01 -16.01 41.31
CA THR A 170 -12.39 -17.36 41.64
C THR A 170 -11.26 -18.28 41.21
N SER A 171 -10.31 -18.58 42.10
CA SER A 171 -9.31 -19.63 41.88
C SER A 171 -9.93 -21.02 41.74
N ALA A 172 -11.24 -21.16 42.05
CA ALA A 172 -11.93 -22.44 42.17
C ALA A 172 -13.08 -22.67 41.19
N ILE A 173 -13.38 -21.77 40.24
CA ILE A 173 -14.45 -22.06 39.27
C ILE A 173 -13.92 -22.95 38.13
N GLY A 174 -13.92 -24.26 38.38
CA GLY A 174 -13.95 -25.29 37.35
C GLY A 174 -15.28 -25.38 36.58
N LEU A 175 -16.11 -24.32 36.58
CA LEU A 175 -17.39 -24.24 35.86
C LEU A 175 -17.39 -23.21 34.72
N CYS A 176 -16.27 -22.52 34.49
CA CYS A 176 -16.13 -21.52 33.44
C CYS A 176 -14.98 -21.88 32.49
N ASN A 177 -14.98 -23.10 31.95
CA ASN A 177 -14.42 -23.32 30.61
C ASN A 177 -15.60 -23.33 29.62
N PRO A 178 -16.10 -22.17 29.16
CA PRO A 178 -17.11 -22.14 28.11
C PRO A 178 -16.56 -22.52 26.72
N TYR A 179 -15.27 -22.84 26.63
CA TYR A 179 -14.64 -23.29 25.39
C TYR A 179 -13.78 -24.51 25.66
N ASP A 180 -14.36 -25.67 25.39
CA ASP A 180 -13.60 -26.84 24.97
C ASP A 180 -12.89 -26.43 23.66
N SER A 181 -11.60 -26.16 23.77
CA SER A 181 -10.75 -25.54 22.75
C SER A 181 -10.35 -26.49 21.63
N ASP A 182 -11.31 -27.27 21.12
CA ASP A 182 -11.21 -27.97 19.83
C ASP A 182 -11.46 -27.03 18.64
N ALA A 183 -11.39 -25.71 18.86
CA ALA A 183 -11.13 -24.75 17.81
C ALA A 183 -9.69 -24.95 17.30
N ILE A 184 -9.55 -25.99 16.48
CA ILE A 184 -8.48 -26.23 15.53
C ILE A 184 -8.11 -24.88 14.93
N LEU A 185 -7.03 -24.27 15.41
CA LEU A 185 -6.34 -23.25 14.66
C LEU A 185 -6.03 -23.91 13.31
N PRO A 186 -6.52 -23.40 12.16
CA PRO A 186 -6.08 -23.92 10.89
C PRO A 186 -4.55 -23.79 10.91
N ALA A 187 -3.87 -24.94 10.89
CA ALA A 187 -2.43 -25.01 10.87
C ALA A 187 -1.97 -24.05 9.77
N VAL A 188 -1.25 -23.01 10.15
CA VAL A 188 -0.58 -22.13 9.19
C VAL A 188 0.23 -23.08 8.31
N PRO A 189 -0.08 -23.20 7.01
CA PRO A 189 0.67 -24.11 6.15
C PRO A 189 2.11 -23.61 6.15
N THR A 190 2.99 -24.34 6.83
CA THR A 190 4.43 -24.23 6.66
C THR A 190 4.69 -24.59 5.20
N GLN A 191 5.13 -23.60 4.44
CA GLN A 191 5.60 -23.81 3.07
C GLN A 191 6.92 -24.57 3.14
N ASP A 192 6.83 -25.88 3.37
CA ASP A 192 7.92 -26.79 3.09
C ASP A 192 7.92 -27.17 1.61
N GLU A 193 9.13 -27.32 1.12
CA GLU A 193 9.55 -27.28 -0.26
C GLU A 193 8.96 -28.38 -1.17
N LYS A 194 8.84 -28.01 -2.46
CA LYS A 194 9.00 -28.84 -3.68
C LYS A 194 8.05 -30.02 -3.90
N GLY A 195 7.09 -29.79 -4.79
CA GLY A 195 6.45 -30.84 -5.58
C GLY A 195 5.67 -30.22 -6.74
N GLY A 196 6.23 -30.27 -7.95
CA GLY A 196 5.57 -29.81 -9.16
C GLY A 196 4.28 -30.59 -9.40
N GLN A 197 3.15 -29.92 -9.19
CA GLN A 197 1.88 -30.31 -9.77
C GLN A 197 1.40 -29.16 -10.64
N GLU A 198 1.18 -29.50 -11.90
CA GLU A 198 0.68 -28.66 -12.97
C GLU A 198 -0.74 -28.21 -12.61
N ALA A 199 -0.84 -27.04 -11.97
CA ALA A 199 -2.11 -26.43 -11.66
C ALA A 199 -2.81 -26.10 -12.98
N THR A 200 -3.94 -26.77 -13.23
CA THR A 200 -4.88 -26.38 -14.28
C THR A 200 -5.36 -24.97 -13.96
N ILE A 201 -4.82 -24.00 -14.69
CA ILE A 201 -5.16 -22.58 -14.60
C ILE A 201 -6.62 -22.45 -15.04
N THR A 202 -7.53 -22.27 -14.09
CA THR A 202 -8.83 -21.66 -14.40
C THR A 202 -8.54 -20.27 -14.98
N PRO A 203 -9.05 -19.95 -16.18
CA PRO A 203 -8.80 -18.66 -16.79
C PRO A 203 -9.30 -17.57 -15.85
N VAL A 204 -8.37 -16.79 -15.31
CA VAL A 204 -8.67 -15.56 -14.61
C VAL A 204 -9.42 -14.69 -15.60
N GLN A 205 -10.71 -14.45 -15.35
CA GLN A 205 -11.44 -13.43 -16.08
C GLN A 205 -10.65 -12.13 -15.90
N TYR A 206 -10.04 -11.67 -16.98
CA TYR A 206 -9.42 -10.36 -17.09
C TYR A 206 -10.51 -9.34 -16.76
N VAL A 207 -10.55 -8.89 -15.51
CA VAL A 207 -11.30 -7.70 -15.15
C VAL A 207 -10.55 -6.57 -15.85
N ASP A 208 -11.23 -5.90 -16.77
CA ASP A 208 -10.69 -4.84 -17.63
C ASP A 208 -9.63 -4.02 -16.88
N MET A 209 -8.36 -4.24 -17.22
CA MET A 209 -7.31 -3.31 -16.82
C MET A 209 -7.72 -1.94 -17.37
N PRO A 210 -7.72 -0.87 -16.55
CA PRO A 210 -7.97 0.46 -17.05
C PRO A 210 -6.99 0.71 -18.20
N GLN A 211 -7.54 0.96 -19.38
CA GLN A 211 -6.77 1.23 -20.58
C GLN A 211 -5.72 2.30 -20.22
N SER A 212 -4.46 2.02 -20.56
CA SER A 212 -3.37 2.98 -20.41
C SER A 212 -3.85 4.33 -20.93
N PRO A 213 -3.66 5.43 -20.18
CA PRO A 213 -4.11 6.74 -20.60
C PRO A 213 -3.56 7.00 -22.00
N GLN A 214 -4.47 7.20 -22.95
CA GLN A 214 -4.06 7.57 -24.30
C GLN A 214 -3.27 8.87 -24.18
N ILE A 215 -2.05 8.85 -24.70
CA ILE A 215 -1.23 10.05 -24.83
C ILE A 215 -1.99 10.95 -25.80
N ILE A 216 -2.73 11.90 -25.23
CA ILE A 216 -3.30 13.00 -25.99
C ILE A 216 -2.08 13.78 -26.47
N ASN A 217 -1.83 13.75 -27.77
CA ASN A 217 -0.89 14.68 -28.40
C ASN A 217 -1.53 16.06 -28.25
N GLU A 218 -1.23 16.74 -27.14
CA GLU A 218 -1.60 18.13 -26.94
C GLU A 218 -0.87 18.96 -27.98
N ASP A 219 -1.67 19.60 -28.83
CA ASP A 219 -1.26 20.63 -29.76
C ASP A 219 -0.42 21.67 -29.02
N ASN A 220 0.77 21.96 -29.57
CA ASN A 220 1.65 23.04 -29.15
C ASN A 220 0.93 24.38 -29.32
N SER A 221 0.15 24.80 -28.32
CA SER A 221 -0.19 26.21 -28.13
C SER A 221 0.76 26.79 -27.09
N GLU A 222 1.70 27.61 -27.54
CA GLU A 222 2.55 28.46 -26.72
C GLU A 222 1.70 29.20 -25.67
N LEU A 223 1.88 28.87 -24.40
CA LEU A 223 1.40 29.68 -23.29
C LEU A 223 2.47 30.73 -22.94
N PRO A 224 2.06 31.99 -22.68
CA PRO A 224 2.97 33.05 -22.27
C PRO A 224 3.55 32.75 -20.89
N MET A 225 4.88 32.94 -20.79
CA MET A 225 5.65 32.85 -19.56
C MET A 225 5.23 33.96 -18.59
N ASP A 226 4.44 33.62 -17.58
CA ASP A 226 4.21 34.48 -16.42
C ASP A 226 5.39 34.38 -15.45
N ASP A 227 5.92 35.56 -15.11
CA ASP A 227 7.11 35.81 -14.31
C ASP A 227 6.87 35.42 -12.84
N VAL A 228 7.27 34.19 -12.46
CA VAL A 228 7.20 33.70 -11.09
C VAL A 228 8.35 34.27 -10.27
N THR A 229 8.02 35.32 -9.51
CA THR A 229 8.88 35.84 -8.45
C THR A 229 8.98 34.82 -7.32
N MET A 230 10.19 34.28 -7.12
CA MET A 230 10.55 33.36 -6.04
C MET A 230 10.48 34.07 -4.68
N SER A 231 9.35 33.95 -4.00
CA SER A 231 9.19 34.33 -2.58
C SER A 231 9.94 33.34 -1.70
N GLY A 232 10.91 33.85 -0.93
CA GLY A 232 11.84 33.10 -0.11
C GLY A 232 11.19 32.17 0.92
N CYS A 233 11.74 30.97 1.02
CA CYS A 233 11.49 30.00 2.07
C CYS A 233 12.42 30.33 3.25
N GLU A 234 11.89 30.98 4.29
CA GLU A 234 12.61 31.19 5.55
C GLU A 234 12.70 29.87 6.32
N THR A 235 13.92 29.37 6.47
CA THR A 235 14.24 28.24 7.35
C THR A 235 14.16 28.68 8.82
N GLN A 236 13.13 28.23 9.53
CA GLN A 236 13.06 28.31 10.99
C GLN A 236 14.04 27.33 11.64
N THR A 237 14.95 27.85 12.45
CA THR A 237 15.85 27.05 13.29
C THR A 237 15.17 26.69 14.62
N PRO A 238 15.36 25.46 15.14
CA PRO A 238 14.74 25.03 16.39
C PRO A 238 15.42 25.66 17.62
N LYS A 239 14.60 26.18 18.54
CA LYS A 239 15.01 26.64 19.87
C LYS A 239 15.46 25.45 20.72
N VAL A 240 16.73 25.43 21.08
CA VAL A 240 17.28 24.53 22.10
C VAL A 240 16.78 24.98 23.47
N VAL A 241 16.02 24.12 24.15
CA VAL A 241 15.64 24.29 25.56
C VAL A 241 16.73 23.64 26.39
N SER A 242 17.49 24.45 27.12
CA SER A 242 18.41 23.99 28.15
C SER A 242 17.65 23.60 29.42
N LEU A 243 17.87 22.37 29.88
CA LEU A 243 17.48 21.84 31.18
C LEU A 243 18.25 22.52 32.32
#